data_AF-A0A436V2F6-F1
#
_entry.id   AF-A0A436V2F6-F1
#
_cell.length_a   1.000
_cell.length_b   1.000
_cell.length_c   1.000
_cell.angle_alpha   90.00
_cell.angle_beta   90.00
_cell.angle_gamma   90.00
#
_symmetry.space_group_name_H-M   'P 1'
#
loop_
_entity.id
_entity.type
_entity.pdbx_description
1 polymer ?
#
loop_
_entity_poly.entity_id
_entity_poly.type
_entity_poly.pdbx_seq_one_letter_code
_entity_poly.pdbx_strand_id
1 'polypeptide(L)'
;MAVADDIALIKKQEATLVFPGFDEAVAFEVGAAIRKRALAENLPIIVDIRTFDRPLFYAAMPGSNASNPDWARRKINVVKRFLKSTYRMVLELS
;
A
#
# COMPACT_ATOMS: atom_id res chain seq x y z
N MET A 1 -11.09 -12.68 15.11
CA MET A 1 -11.75 -13.06 13.84
C MET A 1 -11.07 -14.31 13.35
N ALA A 2 -11.81 -15.26 12.76
CA ALA A 2 -11.16 -16.42 12.17
C ALA A 2 -10.38 -15.97 10.94
N VAL A 3 -9.23 -16.61 10.64
CA VAL A 3 -8.39 -16.28 9.46
C VAL A 3 -9.23 -16.26 8.17
N ALA A 4 -10.24 -17.13 8.07
CA ALA A 4 -11.17 -17.15 6.95
C ALA A 4 -12.00 -15.86 6.80
N ASP A 5 -12.44 -15.26 7.92
CA ASP A 5 -13.20 -14.02 7.93
C ASP A 5 -12.34 -12.84 7.46
N ASP A 6 -11.08 -12.78 7.92
CA ASP A 6 -10.13 -11.75 7.50
C ASP A 6 -9.81 -11.85 6.01
N ILE A 7 -9.58 -13.06 5.49
CA ILE A 7 -9.38 -13.29 4.05
C ILE A 7 -10.61 -12.83 3.25
N ALA A 8 -11.82 -13.13 3.71
CA ALA A 8 -13.05 -12.70 3.04
C ALA A 8 -13.19 -11.18 3.04
N LEU A 9 -12.88 -10.52 4.16
CA LEU A 9 -12.90 -9.07 4.28
C LEU A 9 -11.90 -8.41 3.32
N ILE A 10 -10.67 -8.91 3.28
CA ILE A 10 -9.62 -8.36 2.40
C ILE A 10 -10.00 -8.51 0.93
N LYS A 11 -10.53 -9.68 0.52
CA LYS A 11 -11.02 -9.89 -0.85
C LYS A 11 -12.10 -8.87 -1.22
N LYS A 12 -13.03 -8.59 -0.29
CA LYS A 12 -14.07 -7.58 -0.50
C LYS A 12 -13.45 -6.19 -0.65
N GLN A 13 -12.53 -5.79 0.23
CA GLN A 13 -11.85 -4.50 0.16
C GLN A 13 -11.07 -4.33 -1.15
N GLU A 14 -10.32 -5.34 -1.58
CA GLU A 14 -9.58 -5.35 -2.85
C GLU A 14 -10.52 -5.14 -4.05
N ALA A 15 -11.73 -5.71 -4.02
CA ALA A 15 -12.72 -5.57 -5.08
C ALA A 15 -13.46 -4.23 -5.06
N THR A 16 -13.64 -3.61 -3.88
CA THR A 16 -14.43 -2.37 -3.74
C THR A 16 -13.58 -1.10 -3.76
N LEU A 17 -12.33 -1.16 -3.30
CA LEU A 17 -11.42 -0.01 -3.23
C LEU A 17 -10.70 0.19 -4.57
N VAL A 18 -11.49 0.33 -5.63
CA VAL A 18 -11.01 0.54 -7.00
C VAL A 18 -11.43 1.94 -7.44
N PHE A 19 -10.47 2.74 -7.91
CA PHE A 19 -10.75 4.06 -8.45
C PHE A 19 -11.44 3.95 -9.82
N PRO A 20 -12.45 4.79 -10.12
CA PRO A 20 -13.04 4.85 -11.46
C PRO A 20 -12.05 5.25 -12.57
N GLY A 21 -11.02 6.02 -12.20
CA GLY A 21 -9.88 6.39 -13.04
C GLY A 21 -8.71 6.76 -12.14
N PHE A 22 -7.48 6.58 -12.63
CA PHE A 22 -6.28 6.77 -11.83
C PHE A 22 -5.17 7.42 -12.66
N ASP A 23 -4.82 8.65 -12.31
CA ASP A 23 -3.77 9.46 -12.93
C ASP A 23 -2.78 10.02 -11.88
N GLU A 24 -1.83 10.82 -12.34
CA GLU A 24 -0.82 11.46 -11.50
C GLU A 24 -1.43 12.40 -10.43
N ALA A 25 -2.52 13.10 -10.77
CA ALA A 25 -3.18 14.01 -9.84
C ALA A 25 -3.86 13.24 -8.71
N VAL A 26 -4.58 12.17 -9.03
CA VAL A 26 -5.18 11.26 -8.04
C VAL A 26 -4.09 10.64 -7.14
N ALA A 27 -2.98 10.19 -7.72
CA ALA A 27 -1.87 9.63 -6.95
C ALA A 27 -1.28 10.65 -5.96
N PHE A 28 -1.12 11.91 -6.39
CA PHE A 28 -0.63 12.97 -5.52
C PHE A 28 -1.61 13.27 -4.38
N GLU A 29 -2.90 13.43 -4.66
CA GLU A 29 -3.93 13.71 -3.64
C GLU A 29 -4.01 12.61 -2.57
N VAL A 30 -4.03 11.34 -3.01
CA VAL A 30 -4.02 10.19 -2.09
C VAL A 30 -2.75 10.16 -1.25
N GLY A 31 -1.59 10.34 -1.88
CA GLY A 31 -0.29 10.36 -1.18
C GLY A 31 -0.20 11.49 -0.17
N ALA A 32 -0.64 12.69 -0.54
CA ALA A 32 -0.67 13.87 0.32
C ALA A 32 -1.60 13.68 1.52
N ALA A 33 -2.79 13.10 1.32
CA ALA A 33 -3.74 12.79 2.39
C ALA A 33 -3.14 11.80 3.40
N ILE A 34 -2.52 10.71 2.93
CA ILE A 34 -1.87 9.72 3.80
C ILE A 34 -0.70 10.36 4.56
N ARG A 35 0.15 11.15 3.87
CA ARG A 35 1.26 11.87 4.51
C ARG A 35 0.76 12.81 5.60
N LYS A 36 -0.27 13.60 5.33
CA LYS A 36 -0.86 14.54 6.29
C LYS A 36 -1.32 13.81 7.55
N ARG A 37 -2.02 12.69 7.39
CA ARG A 37 -2.45 11.84 8.52
C ARG A 37 -1.28 11.24 9.27
N ALA A 38 -0.30 10.68 8.57
CA ALA A 38 0.89 10.08 9.16
C ALA A 38 1.69 11.09 9.99
N LEU A 39 1.80 12.34 9.54
CA LEU A 39 2.44 13.41 10.31
C LEU A 39 1.62 13.80 11.56
N ALA A 40 0.29 13.93 11.43
CA ALA A 40 -0.58 14.24 12.56
C ALA A 40 -0.52 13.16 13.65
N GLU A 41 -0.35 11.90 13.25
CA GLU A 41 -0.28 10.74 14.13
C GLU A 41 1.17 10.31 14.48
N ASN A 42 2.19 11.05 14.02
CA ASN A 42 3.62 10.75 14.22
C ASN A 42 4.03 9.32 13.79
N LEU A 43 3.50 8.82 12.67
CA LEU A 43 3.76 7.47 12.17
C LEU A 43 5.08 7.42 11.37
N PRO A 44 6.07 6.60 11.78
CA PRO A 44 7.38 6.48 11.10
C PRO A 44 7.32 5.55 9.89
N ILE A 45 6.45 5.85 8.92
CA ILE A 45 6.20 5.02 7.75
C ILE A 45 6.74 5.65 6.46
N ILE A 46 6.70 4.89 5.37
CA ILE A 46 6.83 5.44 4.02
C ILE A 46 5.52 5.22 3.27
N VAL A 47 5.25 6.09 2.30
CA VAL A 47 4.13 5.95 1.36
C VAL A 47 4.71 5.91 -0.04
N ASP A 48 4.32 4.90 -0.81
CA ASP A 48 4.79 4.64 -2.16
C ASP A 48 3.60 4.27 -3.04
N ILE A 49 3.27 5.17 -3.98
CA ILE A 49 2.18 4.99 -4.93
C ILE A 49 2.78 4.94 -6.32
N ARG A 50 2.48 3.86 -7.04
CA ARG A 50 3.08 3.59 -8.34
C ARG A 50 2.17 2.75 -9.22
N THR A 51 2.37 2.88 -10.52
CA THR A 51 2.01 1.83 -11.48
C THR A 51 3.10 0.75 -11.48
N PHE A 52 2.93 -0.33 -12.25
CA PHE A 52 3.93 -1.40 -12.29
C PHE A 52 5.33 -0.97 -12.71
N ASP A 53 5.43 0.11 -13.48
CA ASP A 53 6.68 0.52 -14.11
C ASP A 53 7.07 1.98 -13.79
N ARG A 54 6.20 2.74 -13.11
CA ARG A 54 6.46 4.16 -12.81
C ARG A 54 5.99 4.58 -11.41
N PRO A 55 6.89 5.11 -10.56
CA PRO A 55 6.51 5.75 -9.31
C PRO A 55 5.79 7.07 -9.59
N LEU A 56 4.70 7.32 -8.86
CA LEU A 56 3.89 8.54 -9.01
C LEU A 56 3.96 9.42 -7.76
N PHE A 57 4.12 8.82 -6.58
CA PHE A 57 4.29 9.53 -5.32
C PHE A 57 5.16 8.74 -4.36
N TYR A 58 6.09 9.41 -3.70
CA TYR A 58 6.88 8.85 -2.61
C TYR A 58 7.03 9.86 -1.48
N ALA A 59 6.77 9.42 -0.24
CA ALA A 59 7.04 10.21 0.95
C ALA A 59 7.61 9.33 2.06
N ALA A 60 8.73 9.77 2.64
CA ALA A 60 9.30 9.21 3.85
C ALA A 60 8.97 10.13 5.03
N MET A 61 8.34 9.57 6.07
CA MET A 61 7.98 10.34 7.27
C MET A 61 9.17 10.33 8.26
N PRO A 62 9.28 11.35 9.13
CA PRO A 62 10.29 11.36 10.18
C PRO A 62 10.28 10.05 10.99
N GLY A 63 11.46 9.49 11.22
CA GLY A 63 11.62 8.20 11.92
C GLY A 63 11.51 6.96 11.04
N SER A 64 11.10 7.06 9.78
CA SER A 64 11.28 5.98 8.81
C SER A 64 12.78 5.79 8.51
N ASN A 65 13.20 4.56 8.18
CA ASN A 65 14.60 4.21 8.05
C ASN A 65 14.98 3.77 6.62
N ALA A 66 16.28 3.64 6.36
CA ALA A 66 16.82 3.31 5.03
C ALA A 66 16.43 1.90 4.52
N SER A 67 15.90 1.01 5.37
CA SER A 67 15.41 -0.30 4.95
C SER A 67 13.97 -0.26 4.42
N ASN A 68 13.21 0.81 4.73
CA ASN A 68 11.83 0.96 4.28
C ASN A 68 11.67 0.88 2.74
N PRO A 69 12.50 1.55 1.91
CA PRO A 69 12.42 1.42 0.45
C PRO A 69 12.60 -0.02 -0.04
N ASP A 70 13.55 -0.77 0.54
CA ASP A 70 13.78 -2.16 0.18
C ASP A 70 12.61 -3.06 0.56
N TRP A 71 12.01 -2.82 1.73
CA TRP A 71 10.81 -3.51 2.15
C TRP A 71 9.61 -3.21 1.23
N ALA A 72 9.42 -1.95 0.85
CA ALA A 72 8.40 -1.57 -0.14
C ALA A 72 8.63 -2.28 -1.48
N ARG A 73 9.86 -2.28 -2.00
CA ARG A 73 10.23 -3.00 -3.23
C ARG A 73 9.86 -4.48 -3.17
N ARG A 74 10.16 -5.17 -2.06
CA ARG A 74 9.79 -6.59 -1.87
C ARG A 74 8.28 -6.79 -1.91
N LYS A 75 7.51 -5.92 -1.25
CA LYS A 75 6.05 -5.98 -1.29
C LYS A 75 5.49 -5.76 -2.68
N ILE A 76 6.01 -4.77 -3.39
CA ILE A 76 5.63 -4.46 -4.77
C ILE A 76 5.84 -5.67 -5.68
N ASN A 77 6.97 -6.37 -5.55
CA ASN A 77 7.25 -7.56 -6.36
C ASN A 77 6.21 -8.68 -6.13
N VAL A 78 5.75 -8.87 -4.89
CA VAL A 78 4.69 -9.82 -4.56
C VAL A 78 3.36 -9.39 -5.21
N VAL A 79 2.97 -8.12 -5.04
CA VAL A 79 1.73 -7.61 -5.64
C VAL A 79 1.77 -7.69 -7.17
N LYS A 80 2.89 -7.34 -7.81
CA LYS A 80 3.07 -7.42 -9.28
C LYS A 80 2.96 -8.86 -9.79
N ARG A 81 3.41 -9.85 -9.01
CA ARG A 81 3.37 -11.27 -9.40
C ARG A 81 2.00 -11.91 -9.20
N PHE A 82 1.32 -11.60 -8.09
CA PHE A 82 0.11 -12.32 -7.66
C PHE A 82 -1.18 -11.53 -7.80
N LEU A 83 -1.09 -10.22 -8.08
CA LEU A 83 -2.23 -9.30 -8.18
C LEU A 83 -3.13 -9.31 -6.93
N LYS A 84 -2.50 -9.48 -5.77
CA LYS A 84 -3.14 -9.53 -4.44
C LYS A 84 -2.31 -8.73 -3.45
N SER A 85 -2.96 -8.15 -2.45
CA SER A 85 -2.25 -7.51 -1.34
C SER A 85 -1.32 -8.50 -0.64
N THR A 86 -0.17 -8.02 -0.18
CA THR A 86 0.78 -8.89 0.56
C THR A 86 0.17 -9.44 1.83
N TYR A 87 -0.81 -8.76 2.42
CA TYR A 87 -1.50 -9.23 3.61
C TYR A 87 -2.37 -10.45 3.31
N ARG A 88 -3.17 -10.40 2.23
CA ARG A 88 -3.91 -11.57 1.75
C ARG A 88 -2.99 -12.75 1.43
N MET A 89 -1.86 -12.49 0.76
CA MET A 89 -0.88 -13.53 0.44
C MET A 89 -0.33 -14.22 1.69
N VAL A 90 -0.03 -13.46 2.75
CA VAL A 90 0.43 -14.04 4.02
C VAL A 90 -0.65 -14.94 4.61
N LEU A 91 -1.89 -14.47 4.72
CA LEU A 91 -2.98 -15.25 5.33
C LEU A 91 -3.38 -16.49 4.52
N GLU A 92 -3.31 -16.43 3.17
CA GLU A 92 -3.60 -17.60 2.32
C GLU A 92 -2.48 -18.67 2.35
N LEU A 93 -1.29 -18.34 2.86
CA LEU A 93 -0.12 -19.23 2.94
C LEU A 93 0.24 -19.65 4.38
N SER A 94 -0.50 -19.14 5.38
CA SER A 94 -0.33 -19.45 6.81
C SER A 94 -1.15 -20.67 7.18
#